data_AF-A0A444R4J9-F1
#
_entry.id   AF-A0A444R4J9-F1
#
_cell.length_a   1.000
_cell.length_b   1.000
_cell.length_c   1.000
_cell.angle_alpha   90.00
_cell.angle_beta   90.00
_cell.angle_gamma   90.00
#
_symmetry.space_group_name_H-M   'P 1'
#
loop_
_entity.id
_entity.type
_entity.pdbx_description
1 polymer ?
#
loop_
_entity_poly.entity_id
_entity_poly.type
_entity_poly.pdbx_seq_one_letter_code
_entity_poly.pdbx_strand_id
1 'polypeptide(L)'
;MNHDYASGSVNQLDISNSVIHGSITSELPFGYYSITPAEVNAKGEVVTPQTYSGYNFYNGITTDLDYNWYDGDVFTLNVSNSTIDDDYEALYFTDTYLDGDKSKSTNETFYTALGVAVNLDVESNINITNNSRVAGIALSEGNTSNTTYTSEYHQWDNNINVSNSTVTSGSQTPLEESNGFFGKSAEPSDYAGNGGENDVALSFSDNAGSNYSMKNNVNFDHSTLLGDVEFTSHWNNDGVFFYSTGHDSNGDGVLDTNGGWVDDAQNVDELNITLNNGSKWVGSANMSAEVIAPADMYDVAPNSLTPGATIEANDWGRIIDNKVFQSGVFNVALNNGSEWNTVNSSVIDTLAVNNGSQVNVTDSSLVSDTIGLTNGSSLNIGEDGLVATDHLTVDSYSTVNLTESTGWNNYSNLYANTITVTNGGVLDVNVDQFDTEAFRTDKLELTSGNIADHNGNVVSGVFDINSSDYVLNADLVNDRTWDTSKSNYGYGIVAMNSDGHLTINGNGDVDNGTELDNSSVDNVVAATGNYKVRIDNATGAGAIADYKDKEIIYVNDKNSNATFSAANKADLGAYTYQAEQRGNTVVL
;
A
#
# COMPACT_ATOMS: atom_id res chain seq x y z
N MET A 1 -3.44 -8.01 31.19
CA MET A 1 -2.19 -7.85 31.98
C MET A 1 -2.44 -6.74 32.99
N ASN A 2 -1.83 -6.73 34.17
CA ASN A 2 -2.05 -5.62 35.11
C ASN A 2 -1.23 -4.41 34.62
N HIS A 3 -1.89 -3.26 34.49
CA HIS A 3 -1.30 -1.93 34.26
C HIS A 3 -0.42 -1.45 35.45
N ASP A 4 0.27 -2.36 36.16
CA ASP A 4 1.09 -2.02 37.33
C ASP A 4 2.50 -1.58 36.86
N TYR A 5 2.52 -0.35 36.33
CA TYR A 5 3.64 0.38 35.75
C TYR A 5 4.57 1.01 36.80
N ALA A 6 4.74 0.34 37.95
CA ALA A 6 5.63 0.81 38.99
C ALA A 6 7.11 0.65 38.55
N SER A 7 7.83 1.78 38.46
CA SER A 7 9.26 1.83 38.10
C SER A 7 10.09 0.76 38.83
N GLY A 8 10.68 -0.18 38.09
CA GLY A 8 11.67 -1.13 38.61
C GLY A 8 11.40 -2.62 38.39
N SER A 9 10.30 -3.02 37.75
CA SER A 9 10.09 -4.40 37.28
C SER A 9 10.16 -4.49 35.75
N VAL A 10 10.60 -5.64 35.22
CA VAL A 10 10.74 -5.84 33.77
C VAL A 10 9.34 -6.04 33.17
N ASN A 11 8.88 -5.10 32.34
CA ASN A 11 7.58 -5.17 31.65
C ASN A 11 7.68 -6.10 30.43
N GLN A 12 7.82 -7.41 30.68
CA GLN A 12 8.13 -8.40 29.64
C GLN A 12 7.42 -9.75 29.88
N LEU A 13 6.93 -10.36 28.79
CA LEU A 13 6.42 -11.72 28.74
C LEU A 13 7.21 -12.55 27.72
N ASP A 14 7.80 -13.65 28.18
CA ASP A 14 8.52 -14.61 27.33
C ASP A 14 7.73 -15.91 27.17
N ILE A 15 7.39 -16.26 25.93
CA ILE A 15 6.71 -17.49 25.55
C ILE A 15 7.66 -18.31 24.69
N SER A 16 7.95 -19.54 25.11
CA SER A 16 8.81 -20.42 24.34
C SER A 16 8.39 -21.88 24.41
N ASN A 17 8.47 -22.57 23.27
CA ASN A 17 8.14 -24.00 23.12
C ASN A 17 6.72 -24.34 23.59
N SER A 18 5.76 -23.44 23.31
CA SER A 18 4.38 -23.54 23.77
C SER A 18 3.40 -23.65 22.61
N VAL A 19 2.25 -24.26 22.89
CA VAL A 19 1.03 -24.14 22.09
C VAL A 19 -0.02 -23.53 23.02
N ILE A 20 -0.50 -22.35 22.65
CA ILE A 20 -1.49 -21.58 23.41
C ILE A 20 -2.75 -21.50 22.57
N HIS A 21 -3.86 -21.94 23.15
CA HIS A 21 -5.22 -21.72 22.66
C HIS A 21 -5.83 -20.63 23.55
N GLY A 22 -5.70 -19.37 23.13
CA GLY A 22 -6.13 -18.20 23.90
C GLY A 22 -5.35 -16.93 23.57
N SER A 23 -5.94 -15.79 23.92
CA SER A 23 -5.36 -14.46 23.68
C SER A 23 -4.40 -13.96 24.78
N ILE A 24 -3.36 -13.23 24.37
CA ILE A 24 -2.52 -12.39 25.23
C ILE A 24 -3.07 -10.97 25.17
N THR A 25 -3.62 -10.47 26.28
CA THR A 25 -4.25 -9.15 26.30
C THR A 25 -3.90 -8.28 27.50
N SER A 26 -3.73 -6.97 27.26
CA SER A 26 -3.66 -5.92 28.30
C SER A 26 -5.03 -5.33 28.62
N GLU A 27 -5.96 -5.39 27.66
CA GLU A 27 -7.34 -4.95 27.85
C GLU A 27 -8.02 -5.70 29.00
N LEU A 28 -9.02 -5.05 29.60
CA LEU A 28 -9.85 -5.70 30.59
C LEU A 28 -10.51 -6.92 29.95
N PRO A 29 -10.35 -8.13 30.51
CA PRO A 29 -11.05 -9.29 30.00
C PRO A 29 -12.55 -8.97 29.97
N PHE A 30 -13.14 -9.09 28.80
CA PHE A 30 -14.58 -9.11 28.65
C PHE A 30 -14.92 -10.29 27.75
N GLY A 31 -16.10 -10.84 27.96
CA GLY A 31 -16.49 -12.02 27.21
C GLY A 31 -17.96 -12.28 27.25
N TYR A 32 -18.41 -13.10 26.31
CA TYR A 32 -19.81 -13.43 26.14
C TYR A 32 -20.11 -14.80 26.71
N TYR A 33 -21.12 -14.88 27.57
CA TYR A 33 -21.63 -16.17 28.05
C TYR A 33 -22.76 -16.70 27.17
N SER A 34 -23.31 -15.86 26.29
CA SER A 34 -24.24 -16.31 25.25
C SER A 34 -24.24 -15.39 24.05
N ILE A 35 -24.27 -16.02 22.87
CA ILE A 35 -24.48 -15.38 21.58
C ILE A 35 -25.86 -15.83 21.06
N THR A 36 -26.71 -14.91 20.68
CA THR A 36 -27.94 -15.21 19.93
C THR A 36 -27.65 -14.93 18.46
N PRO A 37 -27.62 -15.96 17.58
CA PRO A 37 -27.33 -15.79 16.17
C PRO A 37 -28.30 -14.83 15.48
N ALA A 38 -27.84 -14.20 14.39
CA ALA A 38 -28.71 -13.42 13.54
C ALA A 38 -29.78 -14.33 12.89
N GLU A 39 -31.05 -13.92 12.90
CA GLU A 39 -32.07 -14.59 12.09
C GLU A 39 -31.95 -14.08 10.65
N VAL A 40 -31.70 -14.96 9.68
CA VAL A 40 -31.70 -14.61 8.25
C VAL A 40 -32.93 -15.18 7.56
N ASN A 41 -33.54 -14.41 6.66
CA ASN A 41 -34.69 -14.87 5.89
C ASN A 41 -34.24 -15.78 4.73
N ALA A 42 -35.21 -16.36 4.01
CA ALA A 42 -34.95 -17.26 2.88
C ALA A 42 -34.20 -16.61 1.69
N LYS A 43 -33.96 -15.30 1.71
CA LYS A 43 -33.14 -14.56 0.74
C LYS A 43 -31.73 -14.23 1.25
N GLY A 44 -31.39 -14.63 2.47
CA GLY A 44 -30.11 -14.31 3.11
C GLY A 44 -30.06 -12.93 3.76
N GLU A 45 -31.20 -12.23 3.90
CA GLU A 45 -31.25 -10.91 4.55
C GLU A 45 -31.45 -11.07 6.06
N VAL A 46 -30.70 -10.31 6.87
CA VAL A 46 -30.81 -10.32 8.33
C VAL A 46 -32.15 -9.72 8.79
N VAL A 47 -32.95 -10.53 9.49
CA VAL A 47 -34.26 -10.21 10.09
C VAL A 47 -34.11 -9.76 11.53
N THR A 48 -33.24 -10.43 12.31
CA THR A 48 -32.81 -9.96 13.62
C THR A 48 -31.29 -10.02 13.71
N PRO A 49 -30.63 -8.96 14.19
CA PRO A 49 -29.17 -8.95 14.32
C PRO A 49 -28.71 -9.92 15.40
N GLN A 50 -27.49 -10.41 15.26
CA GLN A 50 -26.82 -11.18 16.28
C GLN A 50 -26.72 -10.34 17.57
N THR A 51 -27.04 -10.94 18.71
CA THR A 51 -26.94 -10.25 20.01
C THR A 51 -26.02 -10.99 20.95
N TYR A 52 -25.19 -10.24 21.67
CA TYR A 52 -24.19 -10.76 22.59
C TYR A 52 -24.59 -10.41 24.02
N SER A 53 -24.58 -11.39 24.93
CA SER A 53 -24.75 -11.16 26.37
C SER A 53 -23.45 -11.50 27.09
N GLY A 54 -22.88 -10.51 27.80
CA GLY A 54 -21.53 -10.59 28.32
C GLY A 54 -21.38 -10.40 29.82
N TYR A 55 -20.18 -10.73 30.28
CA TYR A 55 -19.62 -10.36 31.56
C TYR A 55 -18.59 -9.25 31.37
N ASN A 56 -18.66 -8.24 32.22
CA ASN A 56 -17.51 -7.38 32.49
C ASN A 56 -16.75 -8.03 33.65
N PHE A 57 -15.46 -8.34 33.48
CA PHE A 57 -14.64 -8.81 34.59
C PHE A 57 -14.35 -7.63 35.54
N TYR A 58 -15.30 -7.35 36.43
CA TYR A 58 -15.05 -6.53 37.61
C TYR A 58 -14.32 -7.39 38.63
N ASN A 59 -12.98 -7.44 38.54
CA ASN A 59 -12.19 -7.99 39.63
C ASN A 59 -12.42 -7.08 40.84
N GLY A 60 -13.09 -7.59 41.88
CA GLY A 60 -13.69 -6.84 43.00
C GLY A 60 -12.73 -6.08 43.93
N ILE A 61 -11.62 -5.54 43.40
CA ILE A 61 -10.67 -4.66 44.05
C ILE A 61 -10.50 -3.44 43.14
N THR A 62 -11.48 -2.55 43.19
CA THR A 62 -11.32 -1.16 42.76
C THR A 62 -10.40 -0.46 43.77
N THR A 63 -9.14 -0.14 43.41
CA THR A 63 -8.46 1.14 43.73
C THR A 63 -6.97 1.22 43.35
N ASP A 64 -6.27 0.11 43.07
CA ASP A 64 -4.79 0.15 42.96
C ASP A 64 -4.23 -0.17 41.55
N LEU A 65 -5.07 -0.22 40.51
CA LEU A 65 -4.60 -0.35 39.12
C LEU A 65 -4.51 1.03 38.49
N ASP A 66 -3.30 1.42 38.11
CA ASP A 66 -3.01 2.68 37.44
C ASP A 66 -3.13 2.51 35.93
N TYR A 67 -4.22 3.01 35.34
CA TYR A 67 -4.46 2.93 33.90
C TYR A 67 -3.85 4.11 33.14
N ASN A 68 -3.02 4.94 33.79
CA ASN A 68 -2.35 6.03 33.10
C ASN A 68 -1.25 5.46 32.23
N TRP A 69 -1.20 5.91 30.98
CA TRP A 69 -0.01 5.76 30.16
C TRP A 69 1.19 6.50 30.78
N TYR A 70 2.35 5.86 30.67
CA TYR A 70 3.64 6.35 31.11
C TYR A 70 4.60 6.27 29.93
N ASP A 71 5.00 7.42 29.40
CA ASP A 71 5.97 7.49 28.30
C ASP A 71 7.23 6.66 28.60
N GLY A 72 7.58 5.79 27.66
CA GLY A 72 8.72 4.87 27.75
C GLY A 72 8.48 3.61 28.61
N ASP A 73 7.29 3.38 29.15
CA ASP A 73 6.90 2.11 29.77
C ASP A 73 6.37 1.12 28.72
N VAL A 74 7.30 0.61 27.93
CA VAL A 74 7.00 -0.28 26.80
C VAL A 74 6.91 -1.74 27.26
N PHE A 75 5.78 -2.38 26.99
CA PHE A 75 5.61 -3.82 27.19
C PHE A 75 6.38 -4.61 26.14
N THR A 76 7.13 -5.63 26.54
CA THR A 76 7.87 -6.50 25.62
C THR A 76 7.29 -7.91 25.59
N LEU A 77 6.80 -8.36 24.43
CA LEU A 77 6.37 -9.74 24.21
C LEU A 77 7.40 -10.47 23.35
N ASN A 78 8.00 -11.54 23.87
CA ASN A 78 8.86 -12.43 23.10
C ASN A 78 8.20 -13.78 22.90
N VAL A 79 7.91 -14.14 21.65
CA VAL A 79 7.37 -15.43 21.23
C VAL A 79 8.45 -16.18 20.46
N SER A 80 8.79 -17.39 20.90
CA SER A 80 9.85 -18.18 20.28
C SER A 80 9.48 -19.66 20.16
N ASN A 81 9.60 -20.25 18.97
CA ASN A 81 9.23 -21.64 18.70
C ASN A 81 7.87 -22.03 19.32
N SER A 82 6.86 -21.18 19.15
CA SER A 82 5.55 -21.35 19.77
C SER A 82 4.42 -21.08 18.79
N THR A 83 3.30 -21.76 19.01
CA THR A 83 2.04 -21.46 18.31
C THR A 83 1.10 -20.77 19.29
N ILE A 84 0.54 -19.64 18.90
CA ILE A 84 -0.50 -18.94 19.63
C ILE A 84 -1.67 -18.76 18.66
N ASP A 85 -2.78 -19.37 19.03
CA ASP A 85 -4.01 -19.42 18.28
C ASP A 85 -5.15 -19.06 19.24
N ASP A 86 -6.08 -18.19 18.87
CA ASP A 86 -7.18 -17.80 19.76
C ASP A 86 -8.51 -18.27 19.21
N ASP A 87 -8.84 -19.53 19.50
CA ASP A 87 -10.10 -20.18 19.12
C ASP A 87 -11.32 -19.64 19.91
N TYR A 88 -11.28 -18.40 20.40
CA TYR A 88 -12.27 -17.80 21.31
C TYR A 88 -12.45 -18.51 22.67
N GLU A 89 -11.66 -19.56 22.95
CA GLU A 89 -11.83 -20.38 24.13
C GLU A 89 -11.06 -19.79 25.33
N ALA A 90 -11.80 -19.15 26.24
CA ALA A 90 -11.29 -18.86 27.57
C ALA A 90 -11.89 -19.80 28.62
N LEU A 91 -11.03 -20.35 29.51
CA LEU A 91 -11.44 -21.23 30.60
C LEU A 91 -11.69 -20.44 31.88
N TYR A 92 -12.95 -20.32 32.32
CA TYR A 92 -13.28 -19.73 33.61
C TYR A 92 -13.43 -20.80 34.70
N PHE A 93 -12.72 -20.62 35.81
CA PHE A 93 -12.96 -21.39 37.03
C PHE A 93 -13.78 -20.52 38.00
N THR A 94 -15.07 -20.78 38.14
CA THR A 94 -15.85 -20.14 39.21
C THR A 94 -15.57 -20.80 40.56
N ASP A 95 -15.34 -19.97 41.59
CA ASP A 95 -15.13 -20.40 42.97
C ASP A 95 -16.45 -20.77 43.69
N THR A 96 -17.55 -20.96 42.95
CA THR A 96 -18.90 -21.20 43.51
C THR A 96 -19.08 -22.58 44.15
N TYR A 97 -18.00 -23.36 44.32
CA TYR A 97 -17.98 -24.58 45.14
C TYR A 97 -16.87 -24.53 46.19
N LEU A 98 -16.99 -23.57 47.11
CA LEU A 98 -16.35 -23.58 48.43
C LEU A 98 -17.04 -24.56 49.40
N ASP A 99 -17.43 -25.74 48.93
CA ASP A 99 -17.78 -26.84 49.83
C ASP A 99 -17.15 -28.13 49.33
N GLY A 100 -16.30 -28.69 50.19
CA GLY A 100 -15.50 -29.87 49.88
C GLY A 100 -16.40 -31.01 49.43
N ASP A 101 -15.90 -31.76 48.45
CA ASP A 101 -16.44 -33.05 48.02
C ASP A 101 -17.58 -33.01 47.00
N LYS A 102 -17.35 -32.36 45.84
CA LYS A 102 -18.02 -32.72 44.57
C LYS A 102 -17.04 -32.61 43.39
N SER A 103 -17.12 -33.58 42.49
CA SER A 103 -16.42 -33.61 41.20
C SER A 103 -16.49 -32.25 40.50
N LYS A 104 -15.34 -31.68 40.14
CA LYS A 104 -15.24 -30.53 39.24
C LYS A 104 -15.95 -30.91 37.92
N SER A 105 -17.15 -30.41 37.69
CA SER A 105 -17.82 -30.54 36.40
C SER A 105 -17.22 -29.51 35.46
N THR A 106 -16.87 -29.99 34.27
CA THR A 106 -16.28 -29.31 33.12
C THR A 106 -16.79 -27.89 32.86
N ASN A 107 -15.81 -26.98 32.73
CA ASN A 107 -15.71 -25.81 31.85
C ASN A 107 -17.02 -25.14 31.42
N GLU A 108 -17.28 -23.94 31.94
CA GLU A 108 -18.10 -22.96 31.22
C GLU A 108 -17.15 -22.24 30.25
N THR A 109 -17.17 -22.64 28.98
CA THR A 109 -16.48 -21.91 27.90
C THR A 109 -17.19 -20.57 27.73
N PHE A 110 -16.44 -19.47 27.72
CA PHE A 110 -16.98 -18.16 27.38
C PHE A 110 -16.16 -17.57 26.23
N TYR A 111 -16.83 -16.83 25.36
CA TYR A 111 -16.22 -16.25 24.18
C TYR A 111 -15.44 -15.00 24.58
N THR A 112 -14.19 -14.89 24.14
CA THR A 112 -13.48 -13.60 24.09
C THR A 112 -14.15 -12.69 23.06
N ALA A 113 -13.86 -11.40 23.14
CA ALA A 113 -14.46 -10.43 22.22
C ALA A 113 -13.92 -10.49 20.80
N LEU A 114 -12.66 -10.92 20.67
CA LEU A 114 -11.86 -11.03 19.46
C LEU A 114 -11.11 -12.36 19.52
N GLY A 115 -10.99 -13.06 18.40
CA GLY A 115 -10.21 -14.28 18.22
C GLY A 115 -8.83 -13.96 17.70
N VAL A 116 -8.10 -13.12 18.43
CA VAL A 116 -6.73 -12.70 18.07
C VAL A 116 -5.76 -13.15 19.15
N ALA A 117 -4.62 -13.70 18.73
CA ALA A 117 -3.59 -14.21 19.61
C ALA A 117 -2.99 -13.13 20.51
N VAL A 118 -2.93 -11.89 20.04
CA VAL A 118 -2.41 -10.75 20.79
C VAL A 118 -3.35 -9.55 20.63
N ASN A 119 -3.82 -8.97 21.75
CA ASN A 119 -4.66 -7.77 21.76
C ASN A 119 -4.22 -6.79 22.86
N LEU A 120 -3.54 -5.70 22.49
CA LEU A 120 -2.87 -4.81 23.44
C LEU A 120 -3.26 -3.34 23.27
N ASP A 121 -3.64 -2.69 24.37
CA ASP A 121 -3.91 -1.25 24.52
C ASP A 121 -2.75 -0.51 25.22
N VAL A 122 -1.52 -1.00 25.02
CA VAL A 122 -0.27 -0.50 25.65
C VAL A 122 0.86 -0.43 24.62
N GLU A 123 1.80 0.50 24.78
CA GLU A 123 3.00 0.56 23.95
C GLU A 123 3.74 -0.77 23.98
N SER A 124 4.06 -1.31 22.80
CA SER A 124 4.45 -2.71 22.70
C SER A 124 5.64 -2.95 21.78
N ASN A 125 6.61 -3.71 22.29
CA ASN A 125 7.68 -4.35 21.52
C ASN A 125 7.39 -5.86 21.41
N ILE A 126 6.95 -6.32 20.25
CA ILE A 126 6.58 -7.72 19.99
C ILE A 126 7.65 -8.37 19.11
N ASN A 127 8.27 -9.46 19.60
CA ASN A 127 9.29 -10.21 18.88
C ASN A 127 8.81 -11.65 18.67
N ILE A 128 8.60 -12.06 17.42
CA ILE A 128 8.13 -13.39 17.04
C ILE A 128 9.25 -14.10 16.28
N THR A 129 9.78 -15.19 16.83
CA THR A 129 11.04 -15.80 16.37
C THR A 129 10.99 -17.32 16.30
N ASN A 130 11.98 -17.92 15.63
CA ASN A 130 12.28 -19.35 15.69
C ASN A 130 11.09 -20.25 15.31
N ASN A 131 10.51 -20.05 14.12
CA ASN A 131 9.39 -20.84 13.60
C ASN A 131 8.13 -20.76 14.49
N SER A 132 7.86 -19.57 15.02
CA SER A 132 6.60 -19.31 15.73
C SER A 132 5.44 -19.06 14.75
N ARG A 133 4.21 -19.26 15.23
CA ARG A 133 2.97 -19.01 14.50
C ARG A 133 2.02 -18.23 15.40
N VAL A 134 1.55 -17.08 14.96
CA VAL A 134 0.66 -16.19 15.74
C VAL A 134 -0.52 -15.81 14.85
N ALA A 135 -1.74 -16.09 15.31
CA ALA A 135 -2.99 -15.81 14.59
C ALA A 135 -3.61 -14.49 15.06
N GLY A 136 -3.35 -13.39 14.35
CA GLY A 136 -3.87 -12.06 14.66
C GLY A 136 -3.08 -11.30 15.73
N ILE A 137 -2.79 -10.03 15.46
CA ILE A 137 -2.25 -9.06 16.41
C ILE A 137 -3.04 -7.76 16.28
N ALA A 138 -3.70 -7.34 17.34
CA ALA A 138 -4.41 -6.08 17.43
C ALA A 138 -3.72 -5.17 18.45
N LEU A 139 -3.33 -3.96 18.04
CA LEU A 139 -2.78 -2.93 18.90
C LEU A 139 -3.65 -1.68 18.85
N SER A 140 -4.03 -1.16 20.01
CA SER A 140 -4.78 0.08 20.13
C SER A 140 -4.03 1.08 21.01
N GLU A 141 -4.18 2.37 20.72
CA GLU A 141 -3.69 3.40 21.62
C GLU A 141 -4.58 3.43 22.87
N GLY A 142 -3.96 3.25 24.03
CA GLY A 142 -4.64 3.16 25.31
C GLY A 142 -5.06 4.51 25.88
N ASN A 143 -5.19 4.56 27.21
CA ASN A 143 -5.57 5.80 27.90
C ASN A 143 -4.37 6.74 28.12
N THR A 144 -4.32 7.82 27.34
CA THR A 144 -3.25 8.84 27.39
C THR A 144 -3.58 10.05 28.28
N SER A 145 -4.68 10.03 29.04
CA SER A 145 -5.16 11.17 29.84
C SER A 145 -4.36 11.45 31.14
N ASN A 146 -3.03 11.53 31.05
CA ASN A 146 -2.16 11.89 32.17
C ASN A 146 -1.97 13.42 32.25
N THR A 147 -2.48 14.03 33.34
CA THR A 147 -2.36 15.47 33.64
C THR A 147 -0.93 16.01 33.81
N THR A 148 0.09 15.14 33.82
CA THR A 148 1.50 15.52 34.04
C THR A 148 2.22 15.91 32.74
N TYR A 149 1.76 15.45 31.57
CA TYR A 149 2.55 15.46 30.33
C TYR A 149 2.07 16.46 29.25
N THR A 150 1.27 17.48 29.60
CA THR A 150 0.64 18.34 28.57
C THR A 150 1.52 19.44 27.97
N SER A 151 2.84 19.44 28.18
CA SER A 151 3.73 20.49 27.67
C SER A 151 4.94 20.01 26.86
N GLU A 152 5.22 18.71 26.84
CA GLU A 152 6.32 18.10 26.09
C GLU A 152 5.74 17.10 25.07
N TYR A 153 6.31 17.06 23.87
CA TYR A 153 5.89 16.12 22.83
C TYR A 153 6.29 14.70 23.21
N HIS A 154 5.36 13.77 23.01
CA HIS A 154 5.59 12.34 23.10
C HIS A 154 4.90 11.62 21.93
N GLN A 155 5.27 10.36 21.71
CA GLN A 155 4.71 9.50 20.66
C GLN A 155 4.42 8.11 21.22
N TRP A 156 3.36 7.46 20.75
CA TRP A 156 3.03 6.10 21.14
C TRP A 156 3.70 5.10 20.19
N ASP A 157 4.74 4.41 20.65
CA ASP A 157 5.54 3.53 19.81
C ASP A 157 5.17 2.05 19.93
N ASN A 158 4.81 1.43 18.80
CA ASN A 158 4.69 -0.02 18.67
C ASN A 158 5.70 -0.57 17.67
N ASN A 159 6.41 -1.63 18.07
CA ASN A 159 7.37 -2.32 17.21
C ASN A 159 7.05 -3.82 17.16
N ILE A 160 6.84 -4.35 15.96
CA ILE A 160 6.64 -5.79 15.72
C ILE A 160 7.79 -6.31 14.87
N ASN A 161 8.56 -7.26 15.38
CA ASN A 161 9.66 -7.91 14.68
C ASN A 161 9.38 -9.40 14.52
N VAL A 162 9.22 -9.87 13.29
CA VAL A 162 8.90 -11.26 12.96
C VAL A 162 10.06 -11.87 12.18
N SER A 163 10.80 -12.79 12.78
CA SER A 163 11.93 -13.46 12.14
C SER A 163 11.74 -14.97 12.06
N ASN A 164 11.94 -15.53 10.87
CA ASN A 164 11.80 -16.96 10.60
C ASN A 164 10.47 -17.53 11.11
N SER A 165 9.37 -16.79 10.99
CA SER A 165 8.10 -17.10 11.65
C SER A 165 6.90 -16.67 10.78
N THR A 166 5.69 -16.99 11.23
CA THR A 166 4.45 -16.65 10.52
C THR A 166 3.51 -15.87 11.43
N VAL A 167 2.99 -14.75 10.92
CA VAL A 167 1.77 -14.11 11.44
C VAL A 167 0.67 -14.35 10.42
N THR A 168 -0.49 -14.79 10.89
CA THR A 168 -1.63 -15.12 10.05
C THR A 168 -2.89 -14.41 10.55
N SER A 169 -3.97 -14.43 9.76
CA SER A 169 -5.26 -13.86 10.15
C SER A 169 -5.70 -14.32 11.54
N GLY A 170 -6.26 -13.41 12.32
CA GLY A 170 -7.06 -13.75 13.50
C GLY A 170 -8.50 -14.03 13.10
N SER A 171 -9.42 -13.82 14.03
CA SER A 171 -10.86 -13.79 13.74
C SER A 171 -11.53 -12.71 14.58
N GLN A 172 -12.54 -12.06 14.03
CA GLN A 172 -13.34 -11.02 14.70
C GLN A 172 -14.71 -11.56 15.15
N THR A 173 -15.15 -12.69 14.59
CA THR A 173 -16.38 -13.36 14.99
C THR A 173 -16.13 -14.75 15.60
N PRO A 174 -16.77 -15.10 16.74
CA PRO A 174 -16.70 -16.44 17.30
C PRO A 174 -17.38 -17.45 16.35
N LEU A 175 -16.60 -18.16 15.54
CA LEU A 175 -17.14 -19.08 14.54
C LEU A 175 -16.86 -20.53 14.90
N GLU A 176 -17.84 -21.16 15.54
CA GLU A 176 -18.03 -22.62 15.62
C GLU A 176 -19.06 -23.06 14.56
N GLU A 177 -19.02 -22.47 13.36
CA GLU A 177 -20.03 -22.70 12.34
C GLU A 177 -19.67 -23.89 11.45
N SER A 178 -20.63 -24.81 11.25
CA SER A 178 -20.49 -26.08 10.53
C SER A 178 -20.20 -25.98 9.01
N ASN A 179 -19.87 -24.79 8.49
CA ASN A 179 -19.65 -24.52 7.08
C ASN A 179 -18.17 -24.27 6.80
N GLY A 180 -17.40 -25.35 6.70
CA GLY A 180 -16.04 -25.36 6.17
C GLY A 180 -15.94 -26.22 4.92
N PHE A 181 -15.02 -25.90 4.01
CA PHE A 181 -14.73 -26.73 2.83
C PHE A 181 -13.29 -27.24 2.91
N PHE A 182 -13.14 -28.56 3.06
CA PHE A 182 -11.83 -29.23 3.21
C PHE A 182 -10.94 -28.66 4.33
N GLY A 183 -11.53 -28.23 5.45
CA GLY A 183 -10.78 -27.71 6.59
C GLY A 183 -10.36 -26.25 6.46
N LYS A 184 -10.82 -25.52 5.42
CA LYS A 184 -10.90 -24.06 5.46
C LYS A 184 -12.23 -23.65 6.08
N SER A 185 -12.15 -22.80 7.09
CA SER A 185 -13.26 -22.20 7.80
C SER A 185 -13.07 -20.67 7.84
N ALA A 186 -13.72 -19.99 8.78
CA ALA A 186 -13.43 -18.61 9.12
C ALA A 186 -12.92 -18.49 10.57
N GLU A 187 -12.37 -19.60 11.08
CA GLU A 187 -11.54 -19.65 12.29
C GLU A 187 -10.25 -18.82 12.07
N PRO A 188 -9.62 -18.35 13.15
CA PRO A 188 -8.29 -17.78 13.07
C PRO A 188 -7.32 -18.68 12.29
N SER A 189 -6.35 -18.08 11.62
CA SER A 189 -5.39 -18.71 10.71
C SER A 189 -5.92 -19.21 9.36
N ASP A 190 -7.24 -19.27 9.16
CA ASP A 190 -7.86 -19.63 7.89
C ASP A 190 -8.12 -18.39 7.02
N TYR A 191 -7.05 -17.86 6.40
CA TYR A 191 -7.19 -16.76 5.44
C TYR A 191 -8.00 -17.19 4.20
N ALA A 192 -9.16 -16.55 4.02
CA ALA A 192 -10.09 -16.77 2.93
C ALA A 192 -9.82 -15.83 1.75
N GLY A 193 -9.26 -14.65 2.01
CA GLY A 193 -8.95 -13.64 1.00
C GLY A 193 -10.19 -13.01 0.40
N ASN A 194 -11.23 -12.80 1.20
CA ASN A 194 -12.50 -12.20 0.78
C ASN A 194 -12.74 -10.79 1.36
N GLY A 195 -11.79 -10.29 2.16
CA GLY A 195 -11.84 -8.95 2.75
C GLY A 195 -12.79 -8.86 3.94
N GLY A 196 -13.14 -9.99 4.53
CA GLY A 196 -13.94 -10.04 5.75
C GLY A 196 -13.12 -9.74 7.00
N GLU A 197 -13.80 -9.38 8.09
CA GLU A 197 -13.16 -9.04 9.37
C GLU A 197 -12.28 -10.20 9.94
N ASN A 198 -12.55 -11.45 9.55
CA ASN A 198 -11.76 -12.62 9.97
C ASN A 198 -10.50 -12.87 9.13
N ASP A 199 -10.20 -12.02 8.14
CA ASP A 199 -9.01 -12.13 7.31
C ASP A 199 -7.86 -11.24 7.84
N VAL A 200 -8.12 -10.43 8.88
CA VAL A 200 -7.17 -9.45 9.43
C VAL A 200 -6.08 -10.14 10.26
N ALA A 201 -4.82 -9.99 9.85
CA ALA A 201 -3.65 -10.50 10.57
C ALA A 201 -3.04 -9.45 11.51
N LEU A 202 -3.07 -8.17 11.12
CA LEU A 202 -2.57 -7.05 11.92
C LEU A 202 -3.60 -5.92 11.92
N SER A 203 -3.92 -5.37 13.09
CA SER A 203 -4.76 -4.19 13.18
C SER A 203 -4.18 -3.16 14.15
N PHE A 204 -4.21 -1.90 13.74
CA PHE A 204 -3.74 -0.76 14.53
C PHE A 204 -4.84 0.28 14.63
N SER A 205 -5.21 0.68 15.84
CA SER A 205 -6.26 1.68 16.09
C SER A 205 -5.76 2.80 16.97
N ASP A 206 -5.77 4.01 16.44
CA ASP A 206 -5.56 5.23 17.21
C ASP A 206 -6.71 5.51 18.20
N ASN A 207 -6.44 6.35 19.22
CA ASN A 207 -7.42 6.90 20.13
C ASN A 207 -7.56 8.42 19.92
N ALA A 208 -8.66 8.83 19.29
CA ALA A 208 -8.98 10.25 19.03
C ALA A 208 -8.95 11.18 20.27
N GLY A 209 -8.98 10.65 21.49
CA GLY A 209 -8.82 11.43 22.72
C GLY A 209 -7.37 11.75 23.11
N SER A 210 -6.39 11.20 22.38
CA SER A 210 -4.97 11.37 22.64
C SER A 210 -4.41 12.67 22.06
N ASN A 211 -3.36 13.19 22.68
CA ASN A 211 -2.61 14.33 22.13
C ASN A 211 -1.39 13.88 21.30
N TYR A 212 -1.12 12.57 21.26
CA TYR A 212 0.13 12.01 20.76
C TYR A 212 -0.12 11.15 19.55
N SER A 213 0.78 11.22 18.58
CA SER A 213 0.75 10.36 17.41
C SER A 213 1.12 8.92 17.75
N MET A 214 0.39 7.96 17.19
CA MET A 214 0.72 6.54 17.19
C MET A 214 1.70 6.21 16.06
N LYS A 215 2.84 5.58 16.39
CA LYS A 215 3.87 5.16 15.43
C LYS A 215 4.05 3.65 15.48
N ASN A 216 3.71 2.99 14.39
CA ASN A 216 3.71 1.53 14.27
C ASN A 216 4.78 1.09 13.27
N ASN A 217 5.73 0.27 13.73
CA ASN A 217 6.83 -0.23 12.92
C ASN A 217 6.82 -1.76 12.90
N VAL A 218 6.57 -2.34 11.73
CA VAL A 218 6.46 -3.79 11.55
C VAL A 218 7.53 -4.29 10.60
N ASN A 219 8.33 -5.26 11.02
CA ASN A 219 9.41 -5.82 10.22
C ASN A 219 9.33 -7.34 10.15
N PHE A 220 9.28 -7.87 8.93
CA PHE A 220 9.35 -9.30 8.63
C PHE A 220 10.70 -9.65 8.00
N ASP A 221 11.39 -10.64 8.56
CA ASP A 221 12.68 -11.15 8.09
C ASP A 221 12.65 -12.68 7.92
N HIS A 222 12.82 -13.18 6.70
CA HIS A 222 12.63 -14.60 6.37
C HIS A 222 11.28 -15.16 6.86
N SER A 223 10.22 -14.36 6.80
CA SER A 223 8.95 -14.62 7.47
C SER A 223 7.76 -14.55 6.52
N THR A 224 6.58 -14.92 7.02
CA THR A 224 5.33 -14.84 6.26
C THR A 224 4.28 -14.04 7.03
N LEU A 225 3.64 -13.10 6.34
CA LEU A 225 2.41 -12.45 6.73
C LEU A 225 1.27 -12.99 5.84
N LEU A 226 0.28 -13.63 6.44
CA LEU A 226 -0.86 -14.19 5.73
C LEU A 226 -2.15 -13.59 6.28
N GLY A 227 -2.67 -12.56 5.64
CA GLY A 227 -3.84 -11.84 6.10
C GLY A 227 -3.77 -10.36 5.80
N ASP A 228 -4.91 -9.71 5.99
CA ASP A 228 -5.12 -8.31 5.74
C ASP A 228 -4.52 -7.47 6.88
N VAL A 229 -4.13 -6.24 6.57
CA VAL A 229 -3.63 -5.28 7.55
C VAL A 229 -4.53 -4.05 7.57
N GLU A 230 -5.02 -3.71 8.76
CA GLU A 230 -5.92 -2.59 8.99
C GLU A 230 -5.24 -1.50 9.82
N PHE A 231 -5.36 -0.25 9.39
CA PHE A 231 -4.88 0.92 10.12
C PHE A 231 -5.97 1.99 10.22
N THR A 232 -6.39 2.30 11.43
CA THR A 232 -7.36 3.37 11.71
C THR A 232 -6.68 4.50 12.48
N SER A 233 -6.81 5.72 11.96
CA SER A 233 -6.22 6.93 12.53
C SER A 233 -7.26 8.05 12.62
N HIS A 234 -7.18 8.84 13.70
CA HIS A 234 -8.03 10.00 13.95
C HIS A 234 -7.18 11.25 14.20
N TRP A 235 -7.80 12.42 14.14
CA TRP A 235 -7.15 13.63 14.64
C TRP A 235 -6.99 13.59 16.16
N ASN A 236 -5.75 13.73 16.62
CA ASN A 236 -5.36 13.72 18.02
C ASN A 236 -6.02 14.87 18.82
N ASN A 237 -7.05 14.51 19.61
CA ASN A 237 -7.81 15.38 20.51
C ASN A 237 -8.35 16.63 19.78
N ASP A 238 -9.04 16.37 18.66
CA ASP A 238 -9.59 17.40 17.79
C ASP A 238 -10.56 18.35 18.53
N GLY A 239 -10.44 19.64 18.24
CA GLY A 239 -11.17 20.72 18.89
C GLY A 239 -10.62 21.15 20.26
N VAL A 240 -9.56 20.50 20.76
CA VAL A 240 -8.93 20.82 22.06
C VAL A 240 -7.42 21.01 21.93
N PHE A 241 -6.76 20.12 21.20
CA PHE A 241 -5.33 20.16 20.96
C PHE A 241 -5.04 20.46 19.49
N PHE A 242 -5.43 19.55 18.59
CA PHE A 242 -5.49 19.80 17.15
C PHE A 242 -6.87 20.35 16.77
N TYR A 243 -6.98 21.09 15.67
CA TYR A 243 -8.21 21.72 15.19
C TYR A 243 -8.32 21.53 13.68
N SER A 244 -9.02 20.47 13.29
CA SER A 244 -9.26 20.09 11.89
C SER A 244 -9.99 21.18 11.07
N THR A 245 -10.75 22.04 11.74
CA THR A 245 -11.48 23.17 11.13
C THR A 245 -10.84 24.53 11.40
N GLY A 246 -9.61 24.56 11.92
CA GLY A 246 -8.92 25.78 12.33
C GLY A 246 -9.35 26.33 13.69
N HIS A 247 -8.46 27.13 14.28
CA HIS A 247 -8.58 27.78 15.58
C HIS A 247 -8.11 29.23 15.50
N ASP A 248 -8.81 30.12 16.21
CA ASP A 248 -8.45 31.51 16.38
C ASP A 248 -7.61 31.64 17.66
N SER A 249 -6.29 31.56 17.51
CA SER A 249 -5.36 31.56 18.65
C SER A 249 -5.31 32.88 19.41
N ASN A 250 -5.75 33.98 18.79
CA ASN A 250 -5.59 35.34 19.32
C ASN A 250 -6.92 36.01 19.72
N GLY A 251 -8.06 35.42 19.36
CA GLY A 251 -9.41 35.83 19.73
C GLY A 251 -9.97 37.01 18.91
N ASP A 252 -9.45 37.28 17.72
CA ASP A 252 -9.90 38.39 16.86
C ASP A 252 -11.04 38.01 15.88
N GLY A 253 -11.43 36.74 15.87
CA GLY A 253 -12.47 36.16 15.02
C GLY A 253 -11.96 35.65 13.67
N VAL A 254 -10.65 35.56 13.46
CA VAL A 254 -10.02 35.00 12.26
C VAL A 254 -9.28 33.71 12.63
N LEU A 255 -9.61 32.62 11.95
CA LEU A 255 -8.91 31.35 12.11
C LEU A 255 -7.47 31.50 11.57
N ASP A 256 -6.48 31.10 12.37
CA ASP A 256 -5.06 31.34 12.09
C ASP A 256 -4.11 30.16 12.38
N THR A 257 -4.60 29.06 12.97
CA THR A 257 -3.81 27.86 13.26
C THR A 257 -4.67 26.60 13.25
N ASN A 258 -4.09 25.43 12.99
CA ASN A 258 -4.68 24.11 13.25
C ASN A 258 -4.34 23.59 14.65
N GLY A 259 -3.64 24.36 15.49
CA GLY A 259 -3.18 23.92 16.80
C GLY A 259 -2.15 22.79 16.70
N GLY A 260 -2.20 21.85 17.64
CA GLY A 260 -1.31 20.70 17.64
C GLY A 260 0.15 21.03 17.96
N TRP A 261 1.03 20.09 17.60
CA TRP A 261 2.47 20.24 17.64
C TRP A 261 2.98 21.07 16.46
N VAL A 262 4.13 21.73 16.64
CA VAL A 262 4.73 22.63 15.64
C VAL A 262 5.25 21.89 14.42
N ASP A 263 5.67 20.63 14.59
CA ASP A 263 6.12 19.78 13.48
C ASP A 263 4.95 18.91 13.03
N ASP A 264 4.53 19.05 11.78
CA ASP A 264 3.37 18.33 11.22
C ASP A 264 3.45 16.82 11.42
N ALA A 265 4.65 16.23 11.31
CA ALA A 265 4.87 14.80 11.48
C ALA A 265 4.53 14.30 12.91
N GLN A 266 4.49 15.20 13.88
CA GLN A 266 4.13 14.91 15.27
C GLN A 266 2.61 14.85 15.49
N ASN A 267 1.82 15.35 14.53
CA ASN A 267 0.35 15.34 14.55
C ASN A 267 -0.24 14.18 13.72
N VAL A 268 0.60 13.29 13.18
CA VAL A 268 0.23 12.26 12.20
C VAL A 268 0.58 10.89 12.75
N ASP A 269 -0.36 9.97 12.73
CA ASP A 269 -0.11 8.56 13.02
C ASP A 269 0.57 7.87 11.82
N GLU A 270 1.38 6.86 12.08
CA GLU A 270 2.11 6.16 11.03
C GLU A 270 2.04 4.65 11.20
N LEU A 271 1.88 3.95 10.09
CA LEU A 271 2.13 2.51 9.98
C LEU A 271 3.19 2.27 8.90
N ASN A 272 4.30 1.67 9.31
CA ASN A 272 5.41 1.31 8.42
C ASN A 272 5.60 -0.21 8.42
N ILE A 273 5.36 -0.88 7.29
CA ILE A 273 5.62 -2.31 7.12
C ILE A 273 6.85 -2.53 6.24
N THR A 274 7.79 -3.32 6.72
CA THR A 274 8.96 -3.76 5.97
C THR A 274 8.98 -5.28 5.82
N LEU A 275 9.01 -5.77 4.58
CA LEU A 275 9.31 -7.17 4.25
C LEU A 275 10.77 -7.28 3.79
N ASN A 276 11.52 -8.20 4.39
CA ASN A 276 12.94 -8.35 4.10
C ASN A 276 13.37 -9.81 3.95
N ASN A 277 14.44 -10.01 3.18
CA ASN A 277 15.16 -11.28 3.02
C ASN A 277 14.23 -12.46 2.64
N GLY A 278 13.51 -12.30 1.53
CA GLY A 278 12.60 -13.33 1.03
C GLY A 278 11.32 -13.49 1.85
N SER A 279 10.94 -12.48 2.64
CA SER A 279 9.66 -12.50 3.35
C SER A 279 8.49 -12.37 2.38
N LYS A 280 7.36 -12.97 2.74
CA LYS A 280 6.17 -13.02 1.88
C LYS A 280 4.95 -12.47 2.59
N TRP A 281 4.20 -11.62 1.91
CA TRP A 281 2.87 -11.18 2.31
C TRP A 281 1.83 -11.64 1.28
N VAL A 282 0.74 -12.22 1.75
CA VAL A 282 -0.49 -12.42 0.99
C VAL A 282 -1.62 -11.78 1.79
N GLY A 283 -2.23 -10.73 1.26
CA GLY A 283 -3.20 -9.90 2.00
C GLY A 283 -3.47 -8.55 1.37
N SER A 284 -4.48 -7.85 1.88
CA SER A 284 -4.73 -6.43 1.59
C SER A 284 -4.12 -5.49 2.61
N ALA A 285 -3.91 -4.24 2.21
CA ALA A 285 -3.44 -3.15 3.07
C ALA A 285 -4.50 -2.05 3.12
N ASN A 286 -5.15 -1.83 4.25
CA ASN A 286 -6.28 -0.92 4.36
C ASN A 286 -6.01 0.18 5.38
N MET A 287 -6.29 1.42 4.98
CA MET A 287 -6.14 2.61 5.81
C MET A 287 -7.47 3.37 5.90
N SER A 288 -7.86 3.72 7.12
CA SER A 288 -8.95 4.64 7.42
C SER A 288 -8.37 5.83 8.18
N ALA A 289 -8.10 6.92 7.47
CA ALA A 289 -7.60 8.16 8.04
C ALA A 289 -8.57 9.31 7.77
N GLU A 290 -8.68 10.22 8.74
CA GLU A 290 -9.34 11.52 8.57
C GLU A 290 -8.44 12.47 7.78
N VAL A 291 -9.05 13.35 6.97
CA VAL A 291 -8.33 14.25 6.07
C VAL A 291 -8.84 15.68 6.20
N ILE A 292 -7.95 16.66 6.07
CA ILE A 292 -8.31 18.07 5.89
C ILE A 292 -7.86 18.54 4.50
N ALA A 293 -8.73 19.33 3.86
CA ALA A 293 -8.46 19.92 2.56
C ALA A 293 -7.70 21.25 2.71
N PRO A 294 -7.05 21.77 1.64
CA PRO A 294 -6.24 22.99 1.72
C PRO A 294 -6.98 24.23 2.23
N ALA A 295 -8.31 24.27 2.14
CA ALA A 295 -9.11 25.37 2.67
C ALA A 295 -9.11 25.46 4.20
N ASP A 296 -8.87 24.34 4.88
CA ASP A 296 -8.84 24.22 6.34
C ASP A 296 -7.41 24.02 6.89
N MET A 297 -6.39 24.15 6.02
CA MET A 297 -4.97 24.16 6.41
C MET A 297 -4.49 25.60 6.65
N TYR A 298 -4.15 25.93 7.88
CA TYR A 298 -3.70 27.26 8.31
C TYR A 298 -2.20 27.32 8.53
N ASP A 299 -1.64 26.32 9.23
CA ASP A 299 -0.21 26.23 9.55
C ASP A 299 0.39 24.83 9.41
N VAL A 300 -0.37 23.88 8.86
CA VAL A 300 0.13 22.55 8.43
C VAL A 300 0.33 22.48 6.92
N ALA A 301 1.22 21.59 6.47
CA ALA A 301 1.48 21.30 5.07
C ALA A 301 0.81 19.98 4.63
N PRO A 302 0.45 19.83 3.33
CA PRO A 302 -0.02 18.55 2.83
C PRO A 302 1.01 17.43 3.03
N ASN A 303 0.55 16.26 3.45
CA ASN A 303 1.38 15.08 3.68
C ASN A 303 1.01 13.88 2.78
N SER A 304 -0.11 13.97 2.05
CA SER A 304 -0.63 12.89 1.21
C SER A 304 -1.55 13.46 0.11
N LEU A 305 -1.97 12.60 -0.81
CA LEU A 305 -2.93 12.87 -1.88
C LEU A 305 -4.18 12.04 -1.63
N THR A 306 -5.35 12.64 -1.84
CA THR A 306 -6.58 11.82 -1.87
C THR A 306 -6.71 11.14 -3.23
N PRO A 307 -7.28 9.92 -3.27
CA PRO A 307 -7.75 9.34 -4.53
C PRO A 307 -8.82 10.22 -5.21
N GLY A 308 -9.49 11.09 -4.45
CA GLY A 308 -10.43 12.09 -4.93
C GLY A 308 -9.77 13.39 -5.40
N ALA A 309 -10.56 14.21 -6.08
CA ALA A 309 -10.15 15.54 -6.49
C ALA A 309 -10.96 16.62 -5.76
N THR A 310 -10.29 17.72 -5.40
CA THR A 310 -10.93 18.98 -4.99
C THR A 310 -11.48 19.66 -6.23
N ILE A 311 -12.79 19.89 -6.22
CA ILE A 311 -13.52 20.48 -7.33
C ILE A 311 -13.86 21.94 -7.01
N GLU A 312 -13.65 22.85 -7.96
CA GLU A 312 -14.10 24.24 -7.82
C GLU A 312 -15.60 24.31 -7.51
N ALA A 313 -15.98 25.09 -6.50
CA ALA A 313 -17.37 25.35 -6.14
C ALA A 313 -18.02 26.38 -7.09
N ASN A 314 -17.99 26.10 -8.40
CA ASN A 314 -18.64 26.88 -9.45
C ASN A 314 -19.33 25.96 -10.48
N ASP A 315 -20.05 26.56 -11.43
CA ASP A 315 -20.81 25.81 -12.44
C ASP A 315 -19.92 24.99 -13.41
N TRP A 316 -18.60 25.21 -13.44
CA TRP A 316 -17.67 24.44 -14.27
C TRP A 316 -17.19 23.15 -13.59
N GLY A 317 -17.10 23.12 -12.26
CA GLY A 317 -16.74 21.92 -11.51
C GLY A 317 -15.40 21.32 -11.90
N ARG A 318 -14.38 22.16 -12.12
CA ARG A 318 -13.03 21.73 -12.49
C ARG A 318 -12.27 21.16 -11.31
N ILE A 319 -11.39 20.20 -11.57
CA ILE A 319 -10.42 19.72 -10.59
C ILE A 319 -9.34 20.78 -10.40
N ILE A 320 -9.03 21.14 -9.15
CA ILE A 320 -8.04 22.18 -8.81
C ILE A 320 -6.98 21.76 -7.80
N ASP A 321 -7.22 20.68 -7.07
CA ASP A 321 -6.26 20.13 -6.11
C ASP A 321 -6.61 18.68 -5.79
N ASN A 322 -5.68 17.95 -5.20
CA ASN A 322 -5.86 16.62 -4.61
C ASN A 322 -5.04 16.45 -3.33
N LYS A 323 -4.28 17.48 -2.94
CA LYS A 323 -3.42 17.48 -1.77
C LYS A 323 -4.24 17.58 -0.50
N VAL A 324 -3.87 16.77 0.49
CA VAL A 324 -4.49 16.77 1.81
C VAL A 324 -3.45 16.61 2.90
N PHE A 325 -3.88 16.92 4.11
CA PHE A 325 -3.19 16.53 5.32
C PHE A 325 -4.06 15.46 5.96
N GLN A 326 -3.52 14.24 6.09
CA GLN A 326 -4.18 13.08 6.66
C GLN A 326 -3.67 12.82 8.07
N SER A 327 -4.58 12.38 8.93
CA SER A 327 -4.29 11.97 10.31
C SER A 327 -3.36 10.75 10.36
N GLY A 328 -3.42 9.85 9.37
CA GLY A 328 -2.60 8.65 9.31
C GLY A 328 -1.92 8.46 7.96
N VAL A 329 -0.70 7.91 7.98
CA VAL A 329 0.08 7.54 6.78
C VAL A 329 0.50 6.07 6.85
N PHE A 330 0.22 5.29 5.81
CA PHE A 330 0.58 3.86 5.73
C PHE A 330 1.63 3.61 4.63
N ASN A 331 2.85 3.24 5.02
CA ASN A 331 3.95 2.93 4.10
C ASN A 331 4.30 1.44 4.08
N VAL A 332 4.64 0.95 2.88
CA VAL A 332 5.07 -0.43 2.66
C VAL A 332 6.42 -0.47 1.94
N ALA A 333 7.36 -1.24 2.47
CA ALA A 333 8.69 -1.43 1.88
C ALA A 333 9.03 -2.92 1.71
N LEU A 334 9.46 -3.33 0.51
CA LEU A 334 9.92 -4.68 0.21
C LEU A 334 11.40 -4.67 -0.17
N ASN A 335 12.19 -5.53 0.48
CA ASN A 335 13.63 -5.61 0.27
C ASN A 335 14.12 -7.05 0.12
N ASN A 336 15.22 -7.19 -0.64
CA ASN A 336 16.04 -8.40 -0.72
C ASN A 336 15.23 -9.66 -1.10
N GLY A 337 14.56 -9.59 -2.26
CA GLY A 337 13.79 -10.70 -2.82
C GLY A 337 12.47 -10.99 -2.10
N SER A 338 11.92 -10.01 -1.38
CA SER A 338 10.63 -10.18 -0.71
C SER A 338 9.45 -10.05 -1.69
N GLU A 339 8.30 -10.57 -1.30
CA GLU A 339 7.12 -10.68 -2.17
C GLU A 339 5.85 -10.21 -1.46
N TRP A 340 5.03 -9.42 -2.13
CA TRP A 340 3.65 -9.15 -1.73
C TRP A 340 2.70 -9.56 -2.86
N ASN A 341 1.78 -10.47 -2.55
CA ASN A 341 0.62 -10.75 -3.39
C ASN A 341 -0.57 -10.00 -2.81
N THR A 342 -1.02 -8.97 -3.51
CA THR A 342 -2.18 -8.21 -3.08
C THR A 342 -3.42 -9.07 -3.21
N VAL A 343 -4.35 -8.87 -2.30
CA VAL A 343 -5.70 -9.44 -2.34
C VAL A 343 -6.67 -8.29 -2.10
N ASN A 344 -7.90 -8.39 -2.60
CA ASN A 344 -8.94 -7.37 -2.45
C ASN A 344 -8.46 -5.97 -2.91
N SER A 345 -8.87 -4.91 -2.20
CA SER A 345 -8.39 -3.56 -2.43
C SER A 345 -7.35 -3.21 -1.38
N SER A 346 -6.29 -2.51 -1.81
CA SER A 346 -5.27 -1.95 -0.93
C SER A 346 -5.15 -0.45 -1.14
N VAL A 347 -5.09 0.31 -0.05
CA VAL A 347 -4.89 1.76 -0.02
C VAL A 347 -3.78 2.07 0.98
N ILE A 348 -2.66 2.53 0.45
CA ILE A 348 -1.48 2.94 1.21
C ILE A 348 -1.03 4.32 0.71
N ASP A 349 -0.07 4.92 1.39
CA ASP A 349 0.50 6.20 0.99
C ASP A 349 1.71 5.98 0.07
N THR A 350 2.74 5.27 0.55
CA THR A 350 3.96 5.02 -0.23
C THR A 350 4.30 3.54 -0.33
N LEU A 351 4.65 3.09 -1.55
CA LEU A 351 5.21 1.77 -1.82
C LEU A 351 6.66 1.85 -2.33
N ALA A 352 7.58 1.24 -1.61
CA ALA A 352 8.97 1.09 -2.04
C ALA A 352 9.34 -0.39 -2.26
N VAL A 353 9.70 -0.77 -3.49
CA VAL A 353 10.09 -2.14 -3.86
C VAL A 353 11.54 -2.15 -4.32
N ASN A 354 12.38 -2.93 -3.64
CA ASN A 354 13.83 -2.85 -3.78
C ASN A 354 14.53 -4.22 -3.76
N ASN A 355 15.71 -4.27 -4.39
CA ASN A 355 16.64 -5.40 -4.36
C ASN A 355 16.00 -6.74 -4.78
N GLY A 356 15.46 -6.80 -5.99
CA GLY A 356 14.85 -8.02 -6.54
C GLY A 356 13.53 -8.43 -5.91
N SER A 357 12.90 -7.54 -5.13
CA SER A 357 11.60 -7.79 -4.53
C SER A 357 10.48 -7.60 -5.56
N GLN A 358 9.30 -8.13 -5.28
CA GLN A 358 8.19 -8.10 -6.21
C GLN A 358 6.84 -7.86 -5.54
N VAL A 359 5.96 -7.13 -6.25
CA VAL A 359 4.55 -6.98 -5.91
C VAL A 359 3.73 -7.56 -7.07
N ASN A 360 2.76 -8.40 -6.76
CA ASN A 360 1.87 -9.01 -7.74
C ASN A 360 0.44 -8.51 -7.47
N VAL A 361 -0.17 -7.90 -8.49
CA VAL A 361 -1.53 -7.36 -8.46
C VAL A 361 -2.36 -8.07 -9.52
N THR A 362 -3.25 -8.95 -9.08
CA THR A 362 -4.14 -9.77 -9.93
C THR A 362 -5.43 -9.97 -9.16
N ASP A 363 -6.59 -9.85 -9.82
CA ASP A 363 -7.91 -9.88 -9.17
C ASP A 363 -8.00 -8.97 -7.91
N SER A 364 -7.26 -7.87 -7.91
CA SER A 364 -7.07 -6.99 -6.76
C SER A 364 -6.70 -5.57 -7.20
N SER A 365 -6.76 -4.61 -6.27
CA SER A 365 -6.36 -3.23 -6.52
C SER A 365 -5.35 -2.70 -5.51
N LEU A 366 -4.48 -1.80 -5.97
CA LEU A 366 -3.48 -1.11 -5.17
C LEU A 366 -3.49 0.38 -5.51
N VAL A 367 -3.80 1.21 -4.51
CA VAL A 367 -3.76 2.67 -4.58
C VAL A 367 -2.66 3.19 -3.67
N SER A 368 -1.80 4.05 -4.20
CA SER A 368 -0.69 4.67 -3.46
C SER A 368 -0.30 6.00 -4.06
N ASP A 369 0.04 7.01 -3.28
CA ASP A 369 0.55 8.29 -3.79
C ASP A 369 1.79 8.08 -4.64
N THR A 370 2.75 7.29 -4.13
CA THR A 370 3.99 7.02 -4.84
C THR A 370 4.38 5.56 -4.83
N ILE A 371 4.77 5.06 -6.00
CA ILE A 371 5.30 3.70 -6.18
C ILE A 371 6.71 3.80 -6.76
N GLY A 372 7.70 3.30 -6.02
CA GLY A 372 9.11 3.28 -6.43
C GLY A 372 9.67 1.87 -6.56
N LEU A 373 10.18 1.52 -7.75
CA LEU A 373 10.87 0.25 -8.01
C LEU A 373 12.36 0.48 -8.26
N THR A 374 13.21 -0.21 -7.51
CA THR A 374 14.68 -0.08 -7.60
C THR A 374 15.40 -1.42 -7.55
N ASN A 375 16.60 -1.46 -8.12
CA ASN A 375 17.56 -2.57 -8.04
C ASN A 375 16.98 -3.93 -8.45
N GLY A 376 16.41 -4.00 -9.67
CA GLY A 376 15.93 -5.25 -10.27
C GLY A 376 14.60 -5.75 -9.70
N SER A 377 13.80 -4.87 -9.12
CA SER A 377 12.50 -5.21 -8.53
C SER A 377 11.39 -5.29 -9.57
N SER A 378 10.22 -5.83 -9.22
CA SER A 378 9.09 -5.88 -10.14
C SER A 378 7.73 -5.49 -9.53
N LEU A 379 6.90 -4.87 -10.36
CA LEU A 379 5.47 -4.74 -10.15
C LEU A 379 4.77 -5.47 -11.30
N ASN A 380 4.07 -6.55 -10.98
CA ASN A 380 3.41 -7.41 -11.95
C ASN A 380 1.91 -7.18 -11.87
N ILE A 381 1.34 -6.61 -12.93
CA ILE A 381 -0.10 -6.33 -13.02
C ILE A 381 -0.70 -7.31 -14.03
N GLY A 382 -1.42 -8.30 -13.50
CA GLY A 382 -2.06 -9.37 -14.26
C GLY A 382 -3.55 -9.11 -14.53
N GLU A 383 -4.27 -10.17 -14.94
CA GLU A 383 -5.73 -10.14 -15.18
C GLU A 383 -6.49 -9.48 -14.01
N ASP A 384 -7.40 -8.58 -14.35
CA ASP A 384 -8.24 -7.81 -13.42
C ASP A 384 -7.48 -7.07 -12.29
N GLY A 385 -6.16 -6.93 -12.41
CA GLY A 385 -5.31 -6.13 -11.53
C GLY A 385 -5.41 -4.64 -11.86
N LEU A 386 -5.61 -3.80 -10.84
CA LEU A 386 -5.65 -2.35 -10.97
C LEU A 386 -4.64 -1.68 -10.04
N VAL A 387 -3.78 -0.83 -10.59
CA VAL A 387 -2.84 0.00 -9.83
C VAL A 387 -3.12 1.47 -10.14
N ALA A 388 -3.24 2.28 -9.10
CA ALA A 388 -3.38 3.73 -9.23
C ALA A 388 -2.36 4.46 -8.36
N THR A 389 -1.69 5.46 -8.94
CA THR A 389 -0.72 6.28 -8.23
C THR A 389 -0.63 7.71 -8.77
N ASP A 390 -0.06 8.65 -8.02
CA ASP A 390 0.31 9.95 -8.60
C ASP A 390 1.62 9.80 -9.38
N HIS A 391 2.62 9.17 -8.76
CA HIS A 391 3.94 9.01 -9.36
C HIS A 391 4.48 7.59 -9.25
N LEU A 392 4.64 6.95 -10.42
CA LEU A 392 5.36 5.69 -10.57
C LEU A 392 6.79 5.96 -11.04
N THR A 393 7.78 5.43 -10.31
CA THR A 393 9.19 5.45 -10.72
C THR A 393 9.73 4.02 -10.93
N VAL A 394 10.21 3.74 -12.13
CA VAL A 394 10.85 2.48 -12.52
C VAL A 394 12.34 2.72 -12.78
N ASP A 395 13.18 2.31 -11.83
CA ASP A 395 14.62 2.62 -11.82
C ASP A 395 15.47 1.33 -11.71
N SER A 396 16.73 1.42 -12.12
CA SER A 396 17.80 0.49 -11.76
C SER A 396 17.47 -0.97 -12.12
N TYR A 397 17.13 -1.17 -13.40
CA TYR A 397 16.77 -2.46 -13.99
C TYR A 397 15.51 -3.12 -13.41
N SER A 398 14.67 -2.35 -12.72
CA SER A 398 13.35 -2.83 -12.27
C SER A 398 12.35 -2.87 -13.42
N THR A 399 11.26 -3.61 -13.24
CA THR A 399 10.27 -3.82 -14.31
C THR A 399 8.85 -3.67 -13.80
N VAL A 400 8.04 -2.92 -14.55
CA VAL A 400 6.58 -3.00 -14.45
C VAL A 400 6.11 -3.86 -15.61
N ASN A 401 5.42 -4.96 -15.30
CA ASN A 401 4.90 -5.88 -16.30
C ASN A 401 3.38 -5.71 -16.42
N LEU A 402 2.92 -5.36 -17.62
CA LEU A 402 1.50 -5.30 -18.00
C LEU A 402 1.26 -6.40 -19.02
N THR A 403 0.77 -7.56 -18.56
CA THR A 403 0.71 -8.79 -19.38
C THR A 403 -0.68 -9.18 -19.82
N GLU A 404 -1.73 -8.66 -19.17
CA GLU A 404 -3.12 -9.04 -19.43
C GLU A 404 -4.03 -7.83 -19.24
N SER A 405 -5.07 -7.73 -20.07
CA SER A 405 -6.06 -6.67 -20.05
C SER A 405 -7.05 -6.80 -18.91
N THR A 406 -7.69 -5.70 -18.52
CA THR A 406 -8.71 -5.58 -17.46
C THR A 406 -10.06 -6.28 -17.80
N GLY A 407 -10.07 -7.30 -18.64
CA GLY A 407 -11.29 -7.96 -19.09
C GLY A 407 -12.25 -6.99 -19.82
N TRP A 408 -13.55 -7.03 -19.48
CA TRP A 408 -14.61 -6.24 -20.12
C TRP A 408 -14.82 -4.83 -19.51
N ASN A 409 -13.91 -4.39 -18.64
CA ASN A 409 -14.08 -3.13 -17.93
C ASN A 409 -13.41 -1.96 -18.70
N ASN A 410 -13.90 -0.74 -18.49
CA ASN A 410 -13.40 0.46 -19.22
C ASN A 410 -12.19 1.10 -18.52
N TYR A 411 -11.51 0.38 -17.63
CA TYR A 411 -10.42 0.91 -16.81
C TYR A 411 -9.08 0.37 -17.31
N SER A 412 -8.04 1.19 -17.23
CA SER A 412 -6.66 0.76 -17.46
C SER A 412 -6.14 -0.02 -16.25
N ASN A 413 -5.26 -1.00 -16.49
CA ASN A 413 -4.59 -1.75 -15.43
C ASN A 413 -3.69 -0.86 -14.56
N LEU A 414 -3.12 0.19 -15.16
CA LEU A 414 -2.26 1.16 -14.48
C LEU A 414 -2.76 2.59 -14.74
N TYR A 415 -3.00 3.34 -13.68
CA TYR A 415 -3.22 4.78 -13.71
C TYR A 415 -2.11 5.48 -12.94
N ALA A 416 -1.41 6.41 -13.58
CA ALA A 416 -0.39 7.23 -12.93
C ALA A 416 -0.36 8.63 -13.51
N ASN A 417 -0.43 9.71 -12.73
CA ASN A 417 -0.31 11.05 -13.29
C ASN A 417 1.04 11.23 -14.00
N THR A 418 2.13 10.75 -13.37
CA THR A 418 3.46 10.68 -13.98
C THR A 418 4.05 9.28 -13.87
N ILE A 419 4.61 8.79 -14.97
CA ILE A 419 5.46 7.60 -15.00
C ILE A 419 6.89 8.03 -15.35
N THR A 420 7.85 7.74 -14.49
CA THR A 420 9.27 7.94 -14.77
C THR A 420 9.97 6.60 -14.95
N VAL A 421 10.59 6.40 -16.11
CA VAL A 421 11.37 5.19 -16.42
C VAL A 421 12.81 5.59 -16.69
N THR A 422 13.75 5.06 -15.90
CA THR A 422 15.15 5.50 -15.92
C THR A 422 16.13 4.40 -15.53
N ASN A 423 17.44 4.62 -15.75
CA ASN A 423 18.53 3.74 -15.31
C ASN A 423 18.34 2.24 -15.63
N GLY A 424 17.79 1.92 -16.80
CA GLY A 424 17.55 0.54 -17.22
C GLY A 424 16.24 -0.06 -16.73
N GLY A 425 15.45 0.69 -15.97
CA GLY A 425 14.08 0.35 -15.66
C GLY A 425 13.26 0.12 -16.94
N VAL A 426 12.27 -0.76 -16.85
CA VAL A 426 11.46 -1.20 -17.99
C VAL A 426 9.98 -1.05 -17.65
N LEU A 427 9.26 -0.24 -18.43
CA LEU A 427 7.80 -0.32 -18.52
C LEU A 427 7.48 -1.28 -19.67
N ASP A 428 7.07 -2.49 -19.33
CA ASP A 428 6.81 -3.57 -20.27
C ASP A 428 5.30 -3.69 -20.53
N VAL A 429 4.89 -3.30 -21.73
CA VAL A 429 3.52 -3.42 -22.23
C VAL A 429 3.48 -4.56 -23.22
N ASN A 430 2.87 -5.66 -22.80
CA ASN A 430 2.70 -6.85 -23.62
C ASN A 430 1.22 -7.23 -23.69
N VAL A 431 0.44 -6.38 -24.35
CA VAL A 431 -1.01 -6.52 -24.49
C VAL A 431 -1.41 -6.77 -25.95
N ASP A 432 -2.56 -7.39 -26.17
CA ASP A 432 -3.05 -7.71 -27.51
C ASP A 432 -3.54 -6.43 -28.22
N GLN A 433 -3.56 -6.46 -29.56
CA GLN A 433 -4.00 -5.32 -30.41
C GLN A 433 -5.43 -4.80 -30.16
N PHE A 434 -6.22 -5.49 -29.31
CA PHE A 434 -7.60 -5.14 -28.98
C PHE A 434 -7.74 -4.53 -27.58
N ASP A 435 -6.66 -4.51 -26.81
CA ASP A 435 -6.68 -4.03 -25.43
C ASP A 435 -6.61 -2.50 -25.43
N THR A 436 -7.71 -1.89 -24.98
CA THR A 436 -7.84 -0.45 -24.89
C THR A 436 -7.05 0.06 -23.69
N GLU A 437 -5.95 0.77 -23.92
CA GLU A 437 -5.19 1.55 -22.92
C GLU A 437 -4.72 0.74 -21.70
N ALA A 438 -3.67 -0.07 -21.87
CA ALA A 438 -3.01 -0.83 -20.79
C ALA A 438 -2.64 0.05 -19.59
N PHE A 439 -2.23 1.29 -19.86
CA PHE A 439 -2.03 2.31 -18.84
C PHE A 439 -2.52 3.69 -19.28
N ARG A 440 -2.81 4.54 -18.30
CA ARG A 440 -3.11 5.97 -18.45
C ARG A 440 -2.12 6.81 -17.66
N THR A 441 -1.62 7.86 -18.30
CA THR A 441 -0.76 8.84 -17.66
C THR A 441 -0.82 10.17 -18.38
N ASP A 442 -0.56 11.26 -17.67
CA ASP A 442 -0.41 12.57 -18.31
C ASP A 442 0.98 12.72 -18.90
N LYS A 443 2.00 12.13 -18.24
CA LYS A 443 3.39 12.26 -18.63
C LYS A 443 4.14 10.94 -18.46
N LEU A 444 4.67 10.44 -19.57
CA LEU A 444 5.70 9.40 -19.58
C LEU A 444 7.09 10.05 -19.71
N GLU A 445 7.80 10.15 -18.59
CA GLU A 445 9.19 10.58 -18.55
C GLU A 445 10.14 9.40 -18.78
N LEU A 446 10.58 9.26 -20.03
CA LEU A 446 11.45 8.17 -20.46
C LEU A 446 12.87 8.70 -20.66
N THR A 447 13.69 8.59 -19.61
CA THR A 447 14.99 9.25 -19.54
C THR A 447 16.12 8.29 -19.20
N SER A 448 17.35 8.80 -19.24
CA SER A 448 18.50 8.12 -18.64
C SER A 448 18.79 8.73 -17.28
N GLY A 449 19.35 7.97 -16.35
CA GLY A 449 19.82 8.57 -15.10
C GLY A 449 21.30 8.92 -15.16
N ASN A 450 21.82 9.40 -14.03
CA ASN A 450 23.23 9.81 -13.92
C ASN A 450 24.18 8.63 -13.74
N ILE A 451 23.66 7.40 -13.75
CA ILE A 451 24.40 6.18 -13.47
C ILE A 451 24.92 5.64 -14.81
N ALA A 452 26.23 5.47 -14.90
CA ALA A 452 26.85 4.72 -15.96
C ALA A 452 27.02 3.26 -15.52
N ASP A 453 26.88 2.31 -16.45
CA ASP A 453 27.25 0.92 -16.23
C ASP A 453 28.75 0.80 -15.88
N HIS A 454 29.19 -0.41 -15.53
CA HIS A 454 30.59 -0.70 -15.21
C HIS A 454 31.56 -0.40 -16.37
N ASN A 455 31.05 -0.21 -17.59
CA ASN A 455 31.81 0.11 -18.79
C ASN A 455 31.74 1.61 -19.14
N GLY A 456 31.07 2.44 -18.34
CA GLY A 456 30.91 3.87 -18.56
C GLY A 456 29.79 4.23 -19.55
N ASN A 457 28.93 3.28 -19.94
CA ASN A 457 27.76 3.56 -20.78
C ASN A 457 26.60 4.06 -19.94
N VAL A 458 25.91 5.08 -20.43
CA VAL A 458 24.66 5.54 -19.80
C VAL A 458 23.60 4.46 -19.94
N VAL A 459 22.89 4.22 -18.84
CA VAL A 459 21.76 3.29 -18.80
C VAL A 459 20.46 4.09 -18.87
N SER A 460 19.67 3.81 -19.89
CA SER A 460 18.41 4.49 -20.16
C SER A 460 17.23 3.66 -19.71
N GLY A 461 16.16 4.31 -19.28
CA GLY A 461 14.85 3.67 -19.14
C GLY A 461 14.34 3.16 -20.48
N VAL A 462 13.52 2.13 -20.43
CA VAL A 462 12.96 1.41 -21.58
C VAL A 462 11.44 1.39 -21.47
N PHE A 463 10.77 1.88 -22.51
CA PHE A 463 9.36 1.61 -22.74
C PHE A 463 9.27 0.54 -23.83
N ASP A 464 8.85 -0.66 -23.46
CA ASP A 464 8.75 -1.81 -24.36
C ASP A 464 7.29 -2.08 -24.69
N ILE A 465 6.95 -2.10 -25.98
CA ILE A 465 5.60 -2.42 -26.46
C ILE A 465 5.54 -3.78 -27.15
N ASN A 466 6.61 -4.57 -27.11
CA ASN A 466 6.67 -5.88 -27.75
C ASN A 466 6.15 -5.83 -29.21
N SER A 467 5.18 -6.68 -29.54
CA SER A 467 4.50 -6.70 -30.86
C SER A 467 3.19 -5.93 -30.87
N SER A 468 2.87 -5.17 -29.82
CA SER A 468 1.62 -4.42 -29.71
C SER A 468 1.55 -3.29 -30.75
N ASP A 469 0.32 -2.97 -31.16
CA ASP A 469 -0.03 -1.74 -31.87
C ASP A 469 -0.60 -0.78 -30.82
N TYR A 470 0.27 0.02 -30.21
CA TYR A 470 -0.04 0.78 -29.01
C TYR A 470 -0.23 2.27 -29.31
N VAL A 471 -1.23 2.87 -28.67
CA VAL A 471 -1.48 4.31 -28.71
C VAL A 471 -1.20 4.90 -27.34
N LEU A 472 -0.16 5.74 -27.26
CA LEU A 472 0.18 6.52 -26.09
C LEU A 472 -0.57 7.85 -26.11
N ASN A 473 -1.62 7.94 -25.29
CA ASN A 473 -2.36 9.18 -25.01
C ASN A 473 -1.74 9.92 -23.80
N ALA A 474 -0.44 10.22 -23.90
CA ALA A 474 0.34 10.92 -22.87
C ALA A 474 1.50 11.70 -23.49
N ASP A 475 2.00 12.71 -22.77
CA ASP A 475 3.21 13.42 -23.18
C ASP A 475 4.44 12.53 -22.97
N LEU A 476 5.20 12.29 -24.05
CA LEU A 476 6.46 11.57 -24.01
C LEU A 476 7.62 12.55 -23.85
N VAL A 477 8.22 12.58 -22.66
CA VAL A 477 9.21 13.59 -22.29
C VAL A 477 10.55 12.97 -21.94
N ASN A 478 11.61 13.60 -22.44
CA ASN A 478 12.98 13.39 -21.99
C ASN A 478 13.65 14.76 -21.84
N ASP A 479 13.96 15.12 -20.60
CA ASP A 479 14.55 16.40 -20.21
C ASP A 479 16.03 16.53 -20.59
N ARG A 480 16.66 15.45 -21.05
CA ARG A 480 18.07 15.44 -21.40
C ARG A 480 18.31 15.88 -22.83
N THR A 481 19.27 16.81 -22.95
CA THR A 481 19.69 17.34 -24.23
C THR A 481 20.59 16.36 -24.98
N TRP A 482 20.52 16.44 -26.31
CA TRP A 482 21.38 15.73 -27.27
C TRP A 482 22.82 16.24 -27.15
N ASP A 483 23.53 15.89 -26.09
CA ASP A 483 24.96 16.18 -26.00
C ASP A 483 25.73 15.29 -26.99
N THR A 484 25.85 15.76 -28.23
CA THR A 484 26.58 15.09 -29.31
C THR A 484 28.07 14.90 -29.03
N SER A 485 28.63 15.53 -27.99
CA SER A 485 29.99 15.25 -27.55
C SER A 485 30.11 13.88 -26.86
N LYS A 486 28.99 13.29 -26.44
CA LYS A 486 28.89 11.93 -25.89
C LYS A 486 27.89 11.13 -26.70
N SER A 487 28.37 10.20 -27.52
CA SER A 487 27.54 9.36 -28.42
C SER A 487 26.40 8.59 -27.74
N ASN A 488 26.42 8.48 -26.40
CA ASN A 488 25.48 7.68 -25.62
C ASN A 488 24.83 8.44 -24.44
N TYR A 489 24.79 9.78 -24.40
CA TYR A 489 24.22 10.50 -23.26
C TYR A 489 22.83 11.09 -23.56
N GLY A 490 21.89 10.92 -22.63
CA GLY A 490 20.66 11.71 -22.62
C GLY A 490 19.50 11.21 -23.48
N TYR A 491 19.38 9.90 -23.72
CA TYR A 491 18.23 9.33 -24.44
C TYR A 491 17.39 8.40 -23.57
N GLY A 492 16.10 8.29 -23.87
CA GLY A 492 15.22 7.19 -23.48
C GLY A 492 15.20 6.09 -24.55
N ILE A 493 14.72 4.88 -24.23
CA ILE A 493 14.61 3.79 -25.21
C ILE A 493 13.16 3.42 -25.44
N VAL A 494 12.69 3.53 -26.68
CA VAL A 494 11.45 2.87 -27.13
C VAL A 494 11.84 1.54 -27.74
N ALA A 495 11.36 0.45 -27.14
CA ALA A 495 11.62 -0.93 -27.54
C ALA A 495 10.37 -1.56 -28.14
N MET A 496 10.57 -2.39 -29.17
CA MET A 496 9.50 -3.11 -29.86
C MET A 496 10.06 -4.26 -30.69
N ASN A 497 9.18 -5.18 -31.10
CA ASN A 497 9.44 -6.16 -32.14
C ASN A 497 9.20 -5.53 -33.53
N SER A 498 9.73 -6.16 -34.59
CA SER A 498 9.62 -5.64 -35.97
C SER A 498 8.18 -5.47 -36.46
N ASP A 499 7.23 -6.15 -35.83
CA ASP A 499 5.80 -6.09 -36.13
C ASP A 499 5.03 -5.06 -35.32
N GLY A 500 5.56 -4.57 -34.19
CA GLY A 500 4.92 -3.55 -33.35
C GLY A 500 4.81 -2.17 -34.01
N HIS A 501 3.95 -1.33 -33.43
CA HIS A 501 3.73 0.07 -33.83
C HIS A 501 3.38 0.91 -32.61
N LEU A 502 3.94 2.11 -32.53
CA LEU A 502 3.62 3.10 -31.49
C LEU A 502 3.08 4.38 -32.11
N THR A 503 1.87 4.77 -31.73
CA THR A 503 1.35 6.12 -31.97
C THR A 503 1.47 6.94 -30.69
N ILE A 504 1.98 8.18 -30.79
CA ILE A 504 2.07 9.12 -29.66
C ILE A 504 1.15 10.31 -29.96
N ASN A 505 0.12 10.49 -29.13
CA ASN A 505 -0.87 11.55 -29.28
C ASN A 505 -0.68 12.73 -28.33
N GLY A 506 0.15 12.60 -27.29
CA GLY A 506 0.18 13.56 -26.18
C GLY A 506 -0.96 13.33 -25.20
N ASN A 507 -0.93 14.01 -24.05
CA ASN A 507 -2.01 13.95 -23.05
C ASN A 507 -3.30 14.67 -23.51
N GLY A 508 -3.23 15.41 -24.61
CA GLY A 508 -4.38 15.94 -25.33
C GLY A 508 -5.30 16.81 -24.47
N ASP A 509 -4.76 17.75 -23.67
CA ASP A 509 -5.58 18.69 -22.88
C ASP A 509 -6.72 19.29 -23.73
N VAL A 510 -7.95 18.83 -23.44
CA VAL A 510 -9.17 19.08 -24.22
C VAL A 510 -9.91 20.33 -23.71
N ASP A 511 -9.46 20.96 -22.62
CA ASP A 511 -10.23 21.95 -21.86
C ASP A 511 -9.93 23.41 -22.22
N ASN A 512 -10.10 23.74 -23.51
CA ASN A 512 -10.65 25.04 -23.93
C ASN A 512 -11.26 25.04 -25.35
N GLY A 513 -11.86 23.93 -25.78
CA GLY A 513 -12.87 23.93 -26.84
C GLY A 513 -12.47 23.44 -28.24
N THR A 514 -11.23 22.96 -28.43
CA THR A 514 -10.73 22.18 -29.59
C THR A 514 -9.28 21.82 -29.20
N GLU A 515 -8.83 20.57 -29.05
CA GLU A 515 -8.37 19.69 -30.14
C GLU A 515 -7.76 18.36 -29.61
N LEU A 516 -7.63 17.39 -30.53
CA LEU A 516 -6.65 16.30 -30.51
C LEU A 516 -5.40 16.88 -31.25
N ASP A 517 -4.26 16.99 -30.56
CA ASP A 517 -3.00 17.71 -30.85
C ASP A 517 -2.57 17.98 -32.32
N ASN A 518 -3.35 18.75 -33.09
CA ASN A 518 -2.97 19.22 -34.44
C ASN A 518 -3.18 20.73 -34.59
N SER A 519 -3.10 21.45 -33.46
CA SER A 519 -3.43 22.86 -33.39
C SER A 519 -2.22 23.66 -33.82
N SER A 520 -2.41 24.54 -34.81
CA SER A 520 -1.34 25.44 -35.28
C SER A 520 -1.00 26.57 -34.29
N VAL A 521 -1.57 26.58 -33.08
CA VAL A 521 -1.57 27.72 -32.15
C VAL A 521 -1.19 27.33 -30.71
N ASP A 522 -0.84 26.07 -30.43
CA ASP A 522 -0.49 25.63 -29.08
C ASP A 522 1.03 25.42 -28.88
N ASN A 523 1.51 25.69 -27.66
CA ASN A 523 2.86 25.40 -27.16
C ASN A 523 2.94 24.04 -26.43
N VAL A 524 1.84 23.27 -26.33
CA VAL A 524 1.83 21.87 -25.86
C VAL A 524 2.45 20.97 -26.93
N VAL A 525 3.22 19.97 -26.50
CA VAL A 525 4.04 19.13 -27.39
C VAL A 525 3.94 17.67 -26.96
N ALA A 526 3.33 16.81 -27.78
CA ALA A 526 3.11 15.39 -27.47
C ALA A 526 4.41 14.60 -27.20
N ALA A 527 5.51 15.00 -27.84
CA ALA A 527 6.80 14.36 -27.61
C ALA A 527 7.98 15.34 -27.66
N THR A 528 8.82 15.32 -26.63
CA THR A 528 10.03 16.14 -26.52
C THR A 528 11.24 15.33 -26.09
N GLY A 529 12.44 15.73 -26.53
CA GLY A 529 13.70 15.12 -26.12
C GLY A 529 14.27 14.09 -27.11
N ASN A 530 15.12 13.19 -26.64
CA ASN A 530 15.88 12.28 -27.51
C ASN A 530 15.62 10.81 -27.17
N TYR A 531 15.45 9.99 -28.19
CA TYR A 531 15.09 8.59 -28.05
C TYR A 531 15.92 7.71 -28.96
N LYS A 532 16.23 6.54 -28.44
CA LYS A 532 16.73 5.39 -29.18
C LYS A 532 15.54 4.48 -29.49
N VAL A 533 15.48 4.00 -30.71
CA VAL A 533 14.54 2.93 -31.10
C VAL A 533 15.31 1.61 -31.09
N ARG A 534 14.82 0.64 -30.31
CA ARG A 534 15.43 -0.69 -30.17
C ARG A 534 14.47 -1.73 -30.74
N ILE A 535 14.92 -2.48 -31.75
CA ILE A 535 14.15 -3.61 -32.29
C ILE A 535 14.68 -4.88 -31.63
N ASP A 536 13.86 -5.50 -30.79
CA ASP A 536 14.29 -6.61 -29.92
C ASP A 536 14.11 -7.98 -30.57
N ASN A 537 13.01 -8.16 -31.31
CA ASN A 537 12.78 -9.37 -32.06
C ASN A 537 12.29 -9.07 -33.49
N ALA A 538 12.52 -10.03 -34.37
CA ALA A 538 11.91 -10.07 -35.67
C ALA A 538 11.34 -11.46 -35.92
N THR A 539 10.15 -11.52 -36.52
CA THR A 539 9.54 -12.81 -36.88
C THR A 539 10.42 -13.60 -37.88
N GLY A 540 11.37 -12.92 -38.54
CA GLY A 540 12.24 -13.48 -39.57
C GLY A 540 11.47 -13.94 -40.82
N ALA A 541 10.16 -13.69 -40.85
CA ALA A 541 9.27 -14.01 -41.95
C ALA A 541 9.22 -12.85 -42.95
N GLY A 542 8.85 -13.14 -44.19
CA GLY A 542 8.75 -12.11 -45.23
C GLY A 542 10.07 -11.79 -45.94
N ALA A 543 10.03 -10.75 -46.77
CA ALA A 543 11.16 -10.21 -47.51
C ALA A 543 11.48 -8.79 -47.02
N ILE A 544 12.62 -8.23 -47.44
CA ILE A 544 13.00 -6.83 -47.14
C ILE A 544 11.86 -5.86 -47.50
N ALA A 545 11.11 -6.14 -48.56
CA ALA A 545 10.00 -5.31 -49.01
C ALA A 545 8.82 -5.24 -48.01
N ASP A 546 8.69 -6.22 -47.10
CA ASP A 546 7.61 -6.24 -46.10
C ASP A 546 7.93 -5.33 -44.90
N TYR A 547 9.21 -4.98 -44.70
CA TYR A 547 9.68 -4.13 -43.60
C TYR A 547 10.12 -2.75 -44.07
N LYS A 548 10.69 -2.66 -45.28
CA LYS A 548 11.25 -1.41 -45.79
C LYS A 548 10.19 -0.33 -45.85
N ASP A 549 10.48 0.83 -45.27
CA ASP A 549 9.57 1.99 -45.21
C ASP A 549 8.31 1.72 -44.37
N LYS A 550 8.25 0.61 -43.62
CA LYS A 550 7.16 0.34 -42.66
C LYS A 550 7.26 1.35 -41.53
N GLU A 551 6.17 2.07 -41.26
CA GLU A 551 6.02 2.91 -40.08
C GLU A 551 5.98 2.06 -38.81
N ILE A 552 6.76 2.46 -37.83
CA ILE A 552 6.85 1.81 -36.51
C ILE A 552 6.62 2.79 -35.35
N ILE A 553 6.82 4.09 -35.58
CA ILE A 553 6.44 5.14 -34.64
C ILE A 553 5.82 6.29 -35.43
N TYR A 554 4.70 6.80 -34.95
CA TYR A 554 4.09 8.03 -35.44
C TYR A 554 3.84 9.00 -34.28
N VAL A 555 4.42 10.20 -34.35
CA VAL A 555 4.09 11.30 -33.44
C VAL A 555 2.99 12.14 -34.08
N ASN A 556 1.79 12.05 -33.53
CA ASN A 556 0.62 12.77 -33.98
C ASN A 556 0.59 14.21 -33.42
N ASP A 557 1.69 14.94 -33.61
CA ASP A 557 1.85 16.34 -33.21
C ASP A 557 2.86 17.02 -34.12
N LYS A 558 2.43 18.08 -34.82
CA LYS A 558 3.28 18.85 -35.73
C LYS A 558 4.36 19.67 -35.01
N ASN A 559 4.14 20.01 -33.74
CA ASN A 559 5.02 20.82 -32.91
C ASN A 559 6.05 19.98 -32.15
N SER A 560 5.97 18.64 -32.24
CA SER A 560 6.96 17.72 -31.69
C SER A 560 8.39 18.08 -32.10
N ASN A 561 9.27 18.08 -31.11
CA ASN A 561 10.72 18.25 -31.28
C ASN A 561 11.51 16.99 -30.90
N ALA A 562 10.82 15.87 -30.68
CA ALA A 562 11.45 14.61 -30.33
C ALA A 562 12.34 14.08 -31.45
N THR A 563 13.48 13.50 -31.09
CA THR A 563 14.37 12.81 -32.03
C THR A 563 14.40 11.31 -31.74
N PHE A 564 14.28 10.47 -32.78
CA PHE A 564 14.29 9.01 -32.73
C PHE A 564 15.45 8.45 -33.57
N SER A 565 16.65 8.96 -33.33
CA SER A 565 17.81 8.76 -34.21
C SER A 565 19.02 8.14 -33.53
N ALA A 566 18.99 7.96 -32.21
CA ALA A 566 20.10 7.39 -31.47
C ALA A 566 20.16 5.86 -31.63
N ALA A 567 21.35 5.32 -31.93
CA ALA A 567 21.71 3.89 -31.87
C ALA A 567 20.65 2.89 -32.37
N ASN A 568 20.01 3.20 -33.50
CA ASN A 568 18.77 2.58 -33.98
C ASN A 568 18.97 1.42 -34.98
N LYS A 569 20.07 0.67 -34.85
CA LYS A 569 20.36 -0.51 -35.68
C LYS A 569 20.35 -1.77 -34.84
N ALA A 570 19.66 -2.80 -35.33
CA ALA A 570 19.63 -4.12 -34.72
C ALA A 570 19.97 -5.18 -35.78
N ASP A 571 21.01 -5.98 -35.53
CA ASP A 571 21.28 -7.17 -36.31
C ASP A 571 20.59 -8.36 -35.62
N LEU A 572 19.48 -8.81 -36.21
CA LEU A 572 18.64 -9.89 -35.68
C LEU A 572 18.79 -11.17 -36.52
N GLY A 573 19.98 -11.36 -37.11
CA GLY A 573 20.35 -12.55 -37.86
C GLY A 573 20.04 -12.45 -39.36
N ALA A 574 18.80 -12.73 -39.76
CA ALA A 574 18.45 -12.75 -41.20
C ALA A 574 18.50 -11.36 -41.84
N TYR A 575 18.22 -10.32 -41.04
CA TYR A 575 18.17 -8.92 -41.46
C TYR A 575 18.87 -8.02 -40.44
N THR A 576 19.50 -6.96 -40.93
CA THR A 576 19.83 -5.79 -40.11
C THR A 576 18.71 -4.77 -40.26
N TYR A 577 18.02 -4.50 -39.16
CA TYR A 577 16.98 -3.49 -39.07
C TYR A 577 17.61 -2.14 -38.74
N GLN A 578 17.09 -1.06 -39.31
CA GLN A 578 17.50 0.31 -39.00
C GLN A 578 16.25 1.18 -38.89
N ALA A 579 16.00 1.77 -37.73
CA ALA A 579 14.97 2.80 -37.65
C ALA A 579 15.47 4.10 -38.31
N GLU A 580 14.63 4.82 -39.02
CA GLU A 580 14.95 6.12 -39.63
C GLU A 580 13.80 7.09 -39.39
N GLN A 581 14.08 8.20 -38.69
CA GLN A 581 13.11 9.26 -38.51
C GLN A 581 12.99 10.11 -39.78
N ARG A 582 11.76 10.28 -40.26
CA ARG A 582 11.36 11.07 -41.44
C ARG A 582 10.25 12.05 -41.01
N GLY A 583 10.64 13.19 -40.46
CA GLY A 583 9.70 14.11 -39.82
C GLY A 583 9.14 13.50 -38.53
N ASN A 584 7.82 13.39 -38.43
CA ASN A 584 7.13 12.83 -37.27
C ASN A 584 6.98 11.31 -37.30
N THR A 585 7.38 10.68 -38.40
CA THR A 585 7.31 9.24 -38.58
C THR A 585 8.69 8.61 -38.38
N VAL A 586 8.76 7.44 -37.77
CA VAL A 586 9.94 6.57 -37.78
C VAL A 586 9.60 5.32 -38.57
N VAL A 587 10.48 4.95 -39.51
CA VAL A 587 10.31 3.76 -40.35
C VAL A 587 11.47 2.78 -40.22
N LEU A 588 11.27 1.52 -40.64
CA LEU A 588 12.31 0.49 -40.77
C LEU A 588 13.07 0.50 -42.10
#